data_AF-A0A9X8BMH6-F1
#
_entry.id   AF-A0A9X8BMH6-F1
#
_cell.length_a   1.000
_cell.length_b   1.000
_cell.length_c   1.000
_cell.angle_alpha   90.00
_cell.angle_beta   90.00
_cell.angle_gamma   90.00
#
_symmetry.space_group_name_H-M   'P 1'
#
loop_
_entity.id
_entity.type
_entity.pdbx_description
1 polymer ?
#
loop_
_entity_poly.entity_id
_entity_poly.type
_entity_poly.pdbx_seq_one_letter_code
_entity_poly.pdbx_strand_id
1 'polypeptide(L)'
;MLKLLKTILRAGEPTVKYPFAPLEVCPGFRGKPELDPQQCIACGACTTACPANALTLETDAGENSRVWQLFIGRCIYCGRCEEVCPTRAIRLSEEFELAVTNKADLYVRATFRLQHCSECGVPFAPEKSVALAVELLALNQNAPHQLENLRAQASLCPACRRRAALEHRGSVNVHYYLKEQA
;
A
#
# COMPACT_ATOMS: atom_id res chain seq x y z
N MET A 1 -31.41 -46.87 26.51
CA MET A 1 -29.99 -46.49 26.59
C MET A 1 -29.15 -46.89 25.37
N LEU A 2 -29.25 -48.12 24.83
CA LEU A 2 -28.47 -48.55 23.65
C LEU A 2 -28.65 -47.71 22.37
N LYS A 3 -29.83 -47.12 22.15
CA LYS A 3 -30.07 -46.22 21.00
C LYS A 3 -29.17 -44.98 21.02
N LEU A 4 -28.90 -44.43 22.21
CA LEU A 4 -28.05 -43.26 22.39
C LEU A 4 -26.58 -43.60 22.04
N LEU A 5 -26.07 -44.73 22.55
CA LEU A 5 -24.74 -45.25 22.20
C LEU A 5 -24.57 -45.45 20.70
N LYS A 6 -25.57 -46.00 20.02
CA LYS A 6 -25.55 -46.18 18.55
C LYS A 6 -25.52 -44.84 17.80
N THR A 7 -26.20 -43.82 18.30
CA THR A 7 -26.16 -42.47 17.72
C THR A 7 -24.80 -41.81 17.91
N ILE A 8 -24.21 -41.93 19.11
CA ILE A 8 -22.88 -41.37 19.42
C ILE A 8 -21.81 -42.01 18.53
N LEU A 9 -21.81 -43.35 18.40
CA LEU A 9 -20.84 -44.06 17.55
C LEU A 9 -20.98 -43.70 16.06
N ARG A 10 -22.20 -43.42 15.59
CA ARG A 10 -22.44 -42.96 14.21
C ARG A 10 -22.01 -41.51 13.96
N ALA A 11 -22.15 -40.65 14.97
CA ALA A 11 -21.72 -39.26 14.89
C ALA A 11 -20.19 -39.13 14.85
N GLY A 12 -19.48 -40.10 15.43
CA GLY A 12 -18.02 -40.08 15.51
C GLY A 12 -17.50 -39.05 16.51
N GLU A 13 -16.20 -38.81 16.47
CA GLU A 13 -15.54 -37.82 17.32
C GLU A 13 -15.47 -36.47 16.58
N PRO A 14 -16.07 -35.38 17.12
CA PRO A 14 -16.03 -34.07 16.49
C PRO A 14 -14.75 -33.27 16.83
N THR A 15 -13.89 -33.79 17.72
CA THR A 15 -12.68 -33.11 18.15
C THR A 15 -11.60 -33.21 17.07
N VAL A 16 -10.73 -32.20 17.02
CA VAL A 16 -9.54 -32.20 16.18
C VAL A 16 -8.30 -32.34 17.06
N LYS A 17 -7.17 -32.74 16.47
CA LYS A 17 -5.91 -32.98 17.20
C LYS A 17 -5.18 -31.70 17.64
N TYR A 18 -5.83 -30.54 17.60
CA TYR A 18 -5.25 -29.27 18.02
C TYR A 18 -4.89 -29.30 19.53
N PRO A 19 -3.71 -28.81 19.96
CA PRO A 19 -2.67 -28.12 19.18
C PRO A 19 -1.57 -29.05 18.62
N PHE A 20 -1.69 -30.37 18.75
CA PHE A 20 -0.68 -31.33 18.25
C PHE A 20 -0.69 -31.52 16.73
N ALA A 21 -1.73 -31.05 16.05
CA ALA A 21 -1.79 -30.87 14.60
C ALA A 21 -2.41 -29.49 14.29
N PRO A 22 -1.99 -28.80 13.21
CA PRO A 22 -2.55 -27.51 12.83
C PRO A 22 -4.03 -27.64 12.46
N LEU A 23 -4.79 -26.59 12.75
CA LEU A 23 -6.18 -26.50 12.31
C LEU A 23 -6.21 -26.07 10.84
N GLU A 24 -6.81 -26.87 9.98
CA GLU A 24 -7.05 -26.49 8.58
C GLU A 24 -8.11 -25.38 8.53
N VAL A 25 -7.76 -24.25 7.93
CA VAL A 25 -8.68 -23.12 7.71
C VAL A 25 -9.28 -23.17 6.30
N CYS A 26 -10.40 -22.49 6.11
CA CYS A 26 -11.03 -22.43 4.79
C CYS A 26 -10.21 -21.57 3.81
N PRO A 27 -10.27 -21.85 2.50
CA PRO A 27 -9.66 -20.97 1.50
C PRO A 27 -10.22 -19.55 1.59
N GLY A 28 -9.34 -18.55 1.58
CA GLY A 28 -9.72 -17.14 1.73
C GLY A 28 -10.00 -16.72 3.18
N PHE A 29 -9.55 -17.52 4.16
CA PHE A 29 -9.54 -17.11 5.56
C PHE A 29 -8.82 -15.77 5.74
N ARG A 30 -9.38 -14.91 6.60
CA ARG A 30 -8.85 -13.57 6.87
C ARG A 30 -8.12 -13.54 8.20
N GLY A 31 -6.87 -13.99 8.17
CA GLY A 31 -5.94 -13.94 9.30
C GLY A 31 -5.07 -12.68 9.29
N LYS A 32 -3.84 -12.80 9.74
CA LYS A 32 -2.89 -11.68 9.87
C LYS A 32 -2.69 -10.95 8.53
N PRO A 33 -2.82 -9.61 8.50
CA PRO A 33 -2.39 -8.86 7.32
C PRO A 33 -0.86 -8.92 7.17
N GLU A 34 -0.40 -9.40 6.02
CA GLU A 34 1.00 -9.48 5.65
C GLU A 34 1.33 -8.46 4.55
N LEU A 35 2.36 -7.67 4.76
CA LEU A 35 2.88 -6.75 3.75
C LEU A 35 4.12 -7.37 3.09
N ASP A 36 4.15 -7.39 1.76
CA ASP A 36 5.36 -7.56 0.95
C ASP A 36 5.99 -6.18 0.69
N PRO A 37 7.11 -5.84 1.36
CA PRO A 37 7.77 -4.55 1.18
C PRO A 37 8.38 -4.39 -0.22
N GLN A 38 8.64 -5.48 -0.95
CA GLN A 38 9.20 -5.42 -2.30
C GLN A 38 8.19 -4.86 -3.29
N GLN A 39 6.93 -5.30 -3.20
CA GLN A 39 5.83 -4.85 -4.07
C GLN A 39 5.15 -3.57 -3.58
N CYS A 40 5.30 -3.22 -2.31
CA CYS A 40 4.67 -2.02 -1.75
C CYS A 40 5.31 -0.74 -2.30
N ILE A 41 4.47 0.17 -2.82
CA ILE A 41 4.87 1.49 -3.31
C ILE A 41 4.61 2.62 -2.31
N ALA A 42 4.22 2.29 -1.07
CA ALA A 42 3.89 3.24 -0.01
C ALA A 42 2.87 4.33 -0.41
N CYS A 43 1.84 3.97 -1.19
CA CYS A 43 0.83 4.92 -1.70
C CYS A 43 -0.21 5.35 -0.66
N GLY A 44 -0.41 4.56 0.42
CA GLY A 44 -1.36 4.87 1.49
C GLY A 44 -2.83 4.49 1.21
N ALA A 45 -3.14 3.86 0.08
CA ALA A 45 -4.52 3.42 -0.22
C ALA A 45 -5.10 2.51 0.89
N CYS A 46 -4.29 1.57 1.40
CA CYS A 46 -4.68 0.68 2.50
C CYS A 46 -4.93 1.42 3.82
N THR A 47 -4.14 2.45 4.11
CA THR A 47 -4.31 3.32 5.28
C THR A 47 -5.64 4.06 5.22
N THR A 48 -5.96 4.70 4.08
CA THR A 48 -7.22 5.41 3.88
C THR A 48 -8.45 4.50 3.92
N ALA A 49 -8.33 3.26 3.43
CA ALA A 49 -9.44 2.32 3.39
C ALA A 49 -9.72 1.62 4.73
N CYS A 50 -8.80 1.68 5.70
CA CYS A 50 -8.87 0.95 6.96
C CYS A 50 -9.96 1.53 7.88
N PRO A 51 -11.09 0.83 8.12
CA PRO A 51 -12.19 1.38 8.93
C PRO A 51 -11.81 1.52 10.41
N ALA A 52 -10.86 0.70 10.88
CA ALA A 52 -10.42 0.72 12.27
C ALA A 52 -9.23 1.64 12.52
N ASN A 53 -8.67 2.31 11.50
CA ASN A 53 -7.44 3.10 11.61
C ASN A 53 -6.28 2.31 12.27
N ALA A 54 -6.16 1.02 11.94
CA ALA A 54 -5.09 0.13 12.41
C ALA A 54 -3.77 0.32 11.64
N LEU A 55 -3.85 0.96 10.47
CA LEU A 55 -2.72 1.26 9.61
C LEU A 55 -2.38 2.74 9.71
N THR A 56 -1.08 3.07 9.69
CA THR A 56 -0.58 4.44 9.55
C THR A 56 0.49 4.51 8.47
N LEU A 57 0.67 5.70 7.91
CA LEU A 57 1.70 5.97 6.92
C LEU A 57 2.24 7.38 7.14
N GLU A 58 3.41 7.47 7.76
CA GLU A 58 4.03 8.72 8.18
C GLU A 58 5.23 9.01 7.29
N THR A 59 5.44 10.28 6.95
CA THR A 59 6.56 10.72 6.11
C THR A 59 7.47 11.61 6.95
N ASP A 60 8.74 11.20 7.06
CA ASP A 60 9.79 12.00 7.66
C ASP A 60 10.73 12.51 6.58
N ALA A 61 10.65 13.81 6.29
CA ALA A 61 11.51 14.44 5.28
C ALA A 61 12.96 14.58 5.75
N GLY A 62 13.21 14.67 7.07
CA GLY A 62 14.56 14.76 7.63
C GLY A 62 15.31 13.43 7.54
N GLU A 63 14.61 12.32 7.77
CA GLU A 63 15.16 10.96 7.65
C GLU A 63 15.06 10.37 6.22
N ASN A 64 14.53 11.14 5.25
CA ASN A 64 14.24 10.68 3.90
C ASN A 64 13.43 9.37 3.86
N SER A 65 12.48 9.24 4.77
CA SER A 65 11.80 7.98 5.03
C SER A 65 10.29 8.14 5.04
N ARG A 66 9.61 7.06 4.66
CA ARG A 66 8.17 6.91 4.80
C ARG A 66 7.90 5.60 5.50
N VAL A 67 7.31 5.66 6.68
CA VAL A 67 7.09 4.52 7.55
C VAL A 67 5.65 4.09 7.47
N TRP A 68 5.43 2.89 6.96
CA TRP A 68 4.17 2.18 7.05
C TRP A 68 4.15 1.37 8.34
N GLN A 69 3.04 1.41 9.07
CA GLN A 69 2.89 0.66 10.31
C GLN A 69 1.48 0.05 10.41
N LEU A 70 1.42 -1.20 10.84
CA LEU A 70 0.21 -1.89 11.24
C LEU A 70 0.24 -2.15 12.74
N PHE A 71 -0.84 -1.82 13.43
CA PHE A 71 -1.09 -2.28 14.79
C PHE A 71 -2.15 -3.38 14.79
N ILE A 72 -1.70 -4.63 14.94
CA ILE A 72 -2.54 -5.83 14.89
C ILE A 72 -3.63 -5.77 15.96
N GLY A 73 -3.34 -5.22 17.14
CA GLY A 73 -4.30 -5.09 18.24
C GLY A 73 -5.50 -4.18 17.96
N ARG A 74 -5.48 -3.38 16.89
CA ARG A 74 -6.63 -2.57 16.43
C ARG A 74 -7.25 -3.11 15.14
N CYS A 75 -6.58 -4.03 14.45
CA CYS A 75 -7.09 -4.60 13.22
C CYS A 75 -8.37 -5.40 13.46
N ILE A 76 -9.37 -5.21 12.61
CA ILE A 76 -10.64 -5.98 12.63
C ILE A 76 -10.70 -7.05 11.53
N TYR A 77 -9.57 -7.32 10.86
CA TYR A 77 -9.41 -8.38 9.85
C TYR A 77 -10.42 -8.37 8.70
N CYS A 78 -10.92 -7.18 8.33
CA CYS A 78 -12.00 -7.05 7.34
C CYS A 78 -11.58 -7.32 5.88
N GLY A 79 -10.29 -7.31 5.54
CA GLY A 79 -9.81 -7.52 4.16
C GLY A 79 -9.71 -6.27 3.28
N ARG A 80 -10.28 -5.12 3.69
CA ARG A 80 -10.31 -3.90 2.84
C ARG A 80 -8.94 -3.43 2.36
N CYS A 81 -7.89 -3.60 3.16
CA CYS A 81 -6.53 -3.19 2.78
C CYS A 81 -5.99 -4.00 1.60
N GLU A 82 -6.33 -5.29 1.52
CA GLU A 82 -5.97 -6.18 0.42
C GLU A 82 -6.72 -5.81 -0.86
N GLU A 83 -8.04 -5.59 -0.75
CA GLU A 83 -8.90 -5.23 -1.88
C GLU A 83 -8.46 -3.94 -2.58
N VAL A 84 -8.04 -2.92 -1.82
CA VAL A 84 -7.67 -1.61 -2.39
C VAL A 84 -6.21 -1.52 -2.82
N CYS A 85 -5.38 -2.52 -2.55
CA CYS A 85 -3.95 -2.42 -2.83
C CYS A 85 -3.68 -2.52 -4.35
N PRO A 86 -3.19 -1.46 -5.01
CA PRO A 86 -3.03 -1.47 -6.46
C PRO A 86 -1.97 -2.46 -6.94
N THR A 87 -0.98 -2.76 -6.10
CA THR A 87 0.12 -3.70 -6.40
C THR A 87 -0.05 -5.05 -5.71
N ARG A 88 -1.16 -5.28 -4.99
CA ARG A 88 -1.39 -6.50 -4.16
C ARG A 88 -0.27 -6.78 -3.14
N ALA A 89 0.41 -5.73 -2.71
CA ALA A 89 1.50 -5.81 -1.75
C ALA A 89 1.06 -6.12 -0.31
N ILE A 90 -0.23 -6.04 0.02
CA ILE A 90 -0.77 -6.46 1.31
C ILE A 90 -1.88 -7.48 1.08
N ARG A 91 -1.84 -8.58 1.83
CA ARG A 91 -2.83 -9.67 1.78
C ARG A 91 -3.21 -10.14 3.18
N LEU A 92 -4.36 -10.78 3.33
CA LEU A 92 -4.74 -11.44 4.57
C LEU A 92 -4.23 -12.88 4.49
N SER A 93 -3.38 -13.29 5.43
CA SER A 93 -2.84 -14.66 5.46
C SER A 93 -3.75 -15.61 6.23
N GLU A 94 -3.36 -16.88 6.28
CA GLU A 94 -4.02 -17.91 7.07
C GLU A 94 -3.54 -17.95 8.54
N GLU A 95 -2.59 -17.10 8.91
CA GLU A 95 -2.04 -17.03 10.27
C GLU A 95 -3.06 -16.40 11.25
N PHE A 96 -3.52 -17.17 12.23
CA PHE A 96 -4.46 -16.70 13.26
C PHE A 96 -3.92 -16.79 14.70
N GLU A 97 -2.81 -17.51 14.91
CA GLU A 97 -2.21 -17.74 16.23
C GLU A 97 -1.31 -16.57 16.66
N LEU A 98 -1.90 -15.38 16.81
CA LEU A 98 -1.19 -14.11 17.00
C LEU A 98 -1.05 -13.68 18.47
N ALA A 99 -1.21 -14.61 19.41
CA ALA A 99 -1.14 -14.29 20.83
C ALA A 99 0.29 -13.88 21.22
N VAL A 100 0.42 -12.73 21.87
CA VAL A 100 1.71 -12.19 22.34
C VAL A 100 1.62 -11.82 23.82
N THR A 101 2.76 -11.80 24.51
CA THR A 101 2.86 -11.41 25.92
C THR A 101 3.16 -9.92 26.10
N ASN A 102 3.68 -9.24 25.07
CA ASN A 102 3.95 -7.82 25.06
C ASN A 102 3.17 -7.11 23.95
N LYS A 103 2.56 -5.97 24.26
CA LYS A 103 1.83 -5.13 23.30
C LYS A 103 2.72 -4.64 22.15
N ALA A 104 4.02 -4.45 22.40
CA ALA A 104 4.97 -3.98 21.38
C ALA A 104 5.06 -4.94 20.18
N ASP A 105 4.86 -6.24 20.40
CA ASP A 105 4.98 -7.28 19.37
C ASP A 105 3.81 -7.26 18.36
N LEU A 106 2.74 -6.51 18.66
CA LEU A 106 1.60 -6.31 17.76
C LEU A 106 1.86 -5.25 16.69
N TYR A 107 3.01 -4.58 16.72
CA TYR A 107 3.38 -3.59 15.71
C TYR A 107 4.22 -4.21 14.60
N VAL A 108 3.76 -4.09 13.37
CA VAL A 108 4.52 -4.43 12.16
C VAL A 108 4.88 -3.13 11.44
N ARG A 109 6.13 -3.00 10.99
CA ARG A 109 6.64 -1.79 10.35
C ARG A 109 7.38 -2.10 9.06
N ALA A 110 7.27 -1.20 8.09
CA ALA A 110 8.08 -1.20 6.89
C ALA A 110 8.46 0.24 6.52
N THR A 111 9.73 0.45 6.15
CA THR A 111 10.26 1.77 5.83
C THR A 111 10.61 1.85 4.35
N PHE A 112 10.20 2.94 3.71
CA PHE A 112 10.39 3.21 2.29
C PHE A 112 11.18 4.51 2.10
N ARG A 113 12.03 4.55 1.08
CA ARG A 113 12.81 5.76 0.74
C ARG A 113 11.97 6.72 -0.11
N LEU A 114 12.25 8.01 0.03
CA LEU A 114 11.66 9.04 -0.81
C LEU A 114 12.61 9.42 -1.96
N GLN A 115 12.00 9.64 -3.12
CA GLN A 115 12.62 10.26 -4.27
C GLN A 115 12.79 11.75 -4.00
N HIS A 116 13.99 12.26 -4.30
CA HIS A 116 14.29 13.68 -4.27
C HIS A 116 14.13 14.31 -5.65
N CYS A 117 13.70 15.58 -5.64
CA CYS A 117 13.63 16.41 -6.84
C CYS A 117 15.03 16.64 -7.43
N SER A 118 15.20 16.39 -8.72
CA SER A 118 16.49 16.62 -9.40
C SER A 118 16.88 18.10 -9.50
N GLU A 119 15.93 19.04 -9.34
CA GLU A 119 16.19 20.48 -9.36
C GLU A 119 16.43 21.08 -7.98
N CYS A 120 15.47 20.92 -7.06
CA CYS A 120 15.50 21.59 -5.76
C CYS A 120 15.88 20.69 -4.59
N GLY A 121 16.13 19.40 -4.84
CA GLY A 121 16.58 18.44 -3.83
C GLY A 121 15.55 18.02 -2.79
N VAL A 122 14.33 18.56 -2.77
CA VAL A 122 13.32 18.20 -1.76
C VAL A 122 12.75 16.79 -1.99
N PRO A 123 12.52 15.98 -0.94
CA PRO A 123 11.83 14.71 -1.06
C PRO A 123 10.34 14.96 -1.37
N PHE A 124 9.75 14.18 -2.27
CA PHE A 124 8.36 14.45 -2.70
C PHE A 124 7.45 13.22 -2.84
N ALA A 125 7.99 12.03 -3.11
CA ALA A 125 7.20 10.81 -3.27
C ALA A 125 8.07 9.57 -2.97
N PRO A 126 7.49 8.41 -2.61
CA PRO A 126 8.25 7.17 -2.49
C PRO A 126 8.95 6.79 -3.80
N GLU A 127 10.23 6.37 -3.73
CA GLU A 127 11.02 5.98 -4.92
C GLU A 127 10.28 4.96 -5.78
N LYS A 128 9.73 3.92 -5.15
CA LYS A 128 8.97 2.85 -5.83
C LYS A 128 7.70 3.35 -6.53
N SER A 129 7.05 4.37 -5.97
CA SER A 129 5.85 4.95 -6.61
C SER A 129 6.21 5.71 -7.90
N VAL A 130 7.34 6.41 -7.89
CA VAL A 130 7.85 7.14 -9.06
C VAL A 130 8.33 6.14 -10.12
N ALA A 131 9.06 5.10 -9.71
CA ALA A 131 9.53 4.04 -10.60
C ALA A 131 8.34 3.35 -11.31
N LEU A 132 7.33 2.92 -10.55
CA LEU A 132 6.13 2.30 -11.12
C LEU A 132 5.42 3.23 -12.12
N ALA A 133 5.30 4.52 -11.80
CA ALA A 133 4.67 5.48 -12.71
C ALA A 133 5.44 5.60 -14.03
N VAL A 134 6.78 5.64 -14.00
CA VAL A 134 7.62 5.67 -15.20
C VAL A 134 7.48 4.38 -16.02
N GLU A 135 7.46 3.23 -15.37
CA GLU A 135 7.27 1.93 -16.03
C GLU A 135 5.91 1.85 -16.73
N LEU A 136 4.83 2.23 -16.05
CA LEU A 136 3.48 2.26 -16.64
C LEU A 136 3.39 3.20 -17.84
N LEU A 137 4.07 4.35 -17.80
CA LEU A 137 4.14 5.27 -18.93
C LEU A 137 4.93 4.69 -20.10
N ALA A 138 5.95 3.88 -19.85
CA ALA A 138 6.72 3.22 -20.90
C ALA A 138 5.89 2.16 -21.65
N LEU A 139 4.94 1.50 -20.97
CA LEU A 139 4.07 0.49 -21.57
C LEU A 139 3.07 1.05 -22.60
N ASN A 140 2.78 2.35 -22.58
CA ASN A 140 1.81 3.00 -23.48
C ASN A 140 2.34 3.27 -24.91
N GLN A 141 3.38 2.56 -25.37
CA GLN A 141 3.97 2.69 -26.71
C GLN A 141 4.41 4.12 -27.07
N ASN A 142 4.88 4.88 -26.09
CA ASN A 142 5.43 6.21 -26.30
C ASN A 142 6.74 6.14 -27.12
N ALA A 143 6.95 7.09 -28.02
CA ALA A 143 8.20 7.19 -28.78
C ALA A 143 9.39 7.42 -27.81
N PRO A 144 10.63 6.97 -28.14
CA PRO A 144 11.77 7.03 -27.22
C PRO A 144 12.03 8.44 -26.62
N HIS A 145 11.91 9.48 -27.45
CA HIS A 145 12.05 10.89 -27.02
C HIS A 145 10.97 11.33 -26.02
N GLN A 146 9.77 10.76 -26.10
CA GLN A 146 8.69 11.04 -25.15
C GLN A 146 8.99 10.39 -23.81
N LEU A 147 9.57 9.18 -23.81
CA LEU A 147 9.94 8.48 -22.57
C LEU A 147 11.06 9.21 -21.81
N GLU A 148 12.04 9.78 -22.49
CA GLU A 148 13.09 10.60 -21.87
C GLU A 148 12.51 11.85 -21.21
N ASN A 149 11.63 12.57 -21.92
CA ASN A 149 10.92 13.72 -21.36
C ASN A 149 10.06 13.34 -20.15
N LEU A 150 9.36 12.20 -20.20
CA LEU A 150 8.54 11.73 -19.08
C LEU A 150 9.39 11.36 -17.87
N ARG A 151 10.56 10.73 -18.06
CA ARG A 151 11.51 10.45 -16.98
C ARG A 151 12.03 11.74 -16.34
N ALA A 152 12.40 12.73 -17.15
CA ALA A 152 12.84 14.04 -16.66
C ALA A 152 11.74 14.73 -15.85
N GLN A 153 10.48 14.65 -16.28
CA GLN A 153 9.37 15.19 -15.49
C GLN A 153 9.11 14.39 -14.22
N ALA A 154 9.23 13.06 -14.27
CA ALA A 154 9.01 12.18 -13.13
C ALA A 154 10.03 12.40 -12.01
N SER A 155 11.26 12.83 -12.33
CA SER A 155 12.29 13.18 -11.35
C SER A 155 12.07 14.54 -10.66
N LEU A 156 11.08 15.32 -11.10
CA LEU A 156 10.75 16.63 -10.51
C LEU A 156 9.59 16.54 -9.53
N CYS A 157 9.71 17.28 -8.42
CA CYS A 157 8.60 17.49 -7.48
C CYS A 157 7.45 18.28 -8.13
N PRO A 158 6.23 18.26 -7.57
CA PRO A 158 5.09 18.95 -8.15
C PRO A 158 5.29 20.45 -8.41
N ALA A 159 6.07 21.13 -7.56
CA ALA A 159 6.36 22.57 -7.72
C ALA A 159 7.33 22.85 -8.88
N CYS A 160 8.46 22.14 -8.95
CA CYS A 160 9.43 22.24 -10.04
C CYS A 160 8.82 21.83 -11.38
N ARG A 161 8.09 20.70 -11.41
CA ARG A 161 7.40 20.23 -12.61
C ARG A 161 6.40 21.26 -13.15
N ARG A 162 5.66 21.93 -12.26
CA ARG A 162 4.73 23.01 -12.64
C ARG A 162 5.48 24.20 -13.26
N ARG A 163 6.62 24.59 -12.69
CA ARG A 163 7.45 25.68 -13.21
C ARG A 163 8.01 25.36 -14.59
N ALA A 164 8.63 24.19 -14.74
CA ALA A 164 9.15 23.72 -16.03
C ALA A 164 8.05 23.67 -17.10
N ALA A 165 6.82 23.26 -16.74
CA ALA A 165 5.68 23.24 -17.65
C ALA A 165 5.21 24.65 -18.10
N LEU A 166 5.45 25.68 -17.29
CA LEU A 166 5.15 27.07 -17.66
C LEU A 166 6.23 27.66 -18.58
N GLU A 167 7.50 27.36 -18.32
CA GLU A 167 8.64 27.88 -19.08
C GLU A 167 8.73 27.29 -20.50
N HIS A 168 8.31 26.03 -20.70
CA HIS A 168 8.32 25.38 -22.02
C HIS A 168 7.14 25.75 -22.94
N ARG A 169 6.20 26.59 -22.50
CA ARG A 169 5.16 27.14 -23.39
C ARG A 169 5.62 28.47 -23.98
N GLY A 170 6.46 28.39 -25.01
CA GLY A 170 6.40 29.42 -26.05
C GLY A 170 4.95 29.47 -26.55
N SER A 171 4.26 30.59 -26.35
CA SER A 171 2.87 30.88 -26.77
C SER A 171 1.70 30.34 -25.92
N VAL A 172 1.60 30.68 -24.63
CA VAL A 172 0.27 30.96 -24.05
C VAL A 172 0.11 32.47 -23.97
N ASN A 173 -0.63 33.02 -24.92
CA ASN A 173 -0.99 34.43 -24.93
C ASN A 173 -2.07 34.64 -23.85
N VAL A 174 -1.65 34.97 -22.62
CA VAL A 174 -2.55 35.23 -21.46
C VAL A 174 -3.40 36.49 -21.67
N HIS A 175 -3.17 37.24 -22.76
CA HIS A 175 -3.88 38.48 -23.09
C HIS A 175 -5.38 38.34 -23.39
N TYR A 176 -5.91 37.13 -23.55
CA TYR A 176 -7.33 36.97 -23.91
C TYR A 176 -8.33 37.26 -22.76
N TYR A 177 -7.88 37.38 -21.51
CA TYR A 177 -8.77 37.61 -20.36
C TYR A 177 -8.77 39.03 -19.77
N LEU A 178 -8.09 40.01 -20.42
CA LEU A 178 -7.96 41.38 -19.89
C LEU A 178 -8.61 42.48 -20.74
N LYS A 179 -9.35 42.14 -21.80
CA LYS A 179 -10.06 43.13 -22.64
C LYS A 179 -11.57 42.88 -22.66
N GLU A 180 -12.23 43.04 -21.51
CA GLU A 180 -13.70 43.17 -21.47
C GLU A 180 -14.20 44.05 -20.31
N GLN A 181 -13.34 44.94 -19.80
CA GLN A 181 -13.74 46.02 -18.89
C GLN A 181 -12.99 47.30 -19.26
N ALA A 182 -13.44 47.96 -20.32
CA ALA A 182 -13.15 49.35 -20.62
C ALA A 182 -14.41 49.99 -21.20
#